data_AF-A0A814AR29-F1
#
_entry.id   AF-A0A814AR29-F1
#
_cell.length_a   1.000
_cell.length_b   1.000
_cell.length_c   1.000
_cell.angle_alpha   90.00
_cell.angle_beta   90.00
_cell.angle_gamma   90.00
#
_symmetry.space_group_name_H-M   'P 1'
#
loop_
_entity.id
_entity.type
_entity.pdbx_description
1 polymer ?
#
loop_
_entity_poly.entity_id
_entity_poly.type
_entity_poly.pdbx_seq_one_letter_code
_entity_poly.pdbx_strand_id
1 'polypeptide(L)'
;MAALESLLEQQRRYHEERERIMDTMTREILRKKATHREQINSEHVVKLLLDRYTDCTSHVRDVYEDKDGTRKEEIQSLSGPNEFAEFYSRLKTIKQFYTKNPTEDIAIPMSMEYDDFMRSLQETDDEPLALVNFTDEEGYGRFLDLHQCYEVYLNIKGIEKLDYLTYLQTFDRLYDIPKERKLHEYKQYLDQHLFTYLFDFLKKIKPLIDIDNDLANVKQDFELKYNDGLFPGWPKETGGALAKGGAYLDLNAFSSPEELASLGLDRLKSALLALGMKCGGTLEERAKRLFAAKGKSFDDIDQSLFMKETTKGKRGTKESERNKEIAGLESQIYRLVELLSEQRASTIENIRRKQARAGEENEDDDDATAAISDDESDTEEDGLVYNPKNLPLGWDGKPIPYWLYKLHGLNMYYNCEICGNHKYRGPKAFQRHFAEWRHAHGMRCLGIPNTAHFANIVLIEDAIALWNKLKHNKDDERWKPDMEVGTYIGLTCYDKRILIRGDDFFDINAMILNALNEFDFDNVYNIYWCALLITLLHEILRCHITPNADNMLHSPGYSCPVRTGRNEFNLCVQNDIKSNKQNRIDMPSKHNFHDNNDDENCITRITMGKYFLSDRGNTVISQK
;
A
#
# COMPACT_ATOMS: atom_id res chain seq x y z
N MET A 1 28.85 -41.48 -21.96
CA MET A 1 29.56 -41.26 -20.68
C MET A 1 29.20 -42.28 -19.59
N ALA A 2 27.92 -42.65 -19.39
CA ALA A 2 27.49 -43.54 -18.28
C ALA A 2 28.05 -44.98 -18.26
N ALA A 3 28.66 -45.48 -19.36
CA ALA A 3 29.10 -46.88 -19.46
C ALA A 3 30.58 -47.13 -19.08
N LEU A 4 31.35 -46.11 -18.67
CA LEU A 4 32.78 -46.24 -18.39
C LEU A 4 33.24 -45.73 -17.01
N GLU A 5 32.32 -45.21 -16.20
CA GLU A 5 32.67 -44.53 -14.95
C GLU A 5 32.50 -45.49 -13.76
N SER A 6 33.63 -45.90 -13.18
CA SER A 6 33.72 -46.73 -11.97
C SER A 6 32.86 -46.18 -10.83
N LEU A 7 32.27 -47.05 -9.99
CA LEU A 7 31.49 -46.61 -8.83
C LEU A 7 32.35 -45.82 -7.83
N LEU A 8 33.65 -46.12 -7.77
CA LEU A 8 34.60 -45.37 -6.94
C LEU A 8 34.85 -43.96 -7.51
N GLU A 9 34.88 -43.82 -8.84
CA GLU A 9 35.02 -42.51 -9.48
C GLU A 9 33.75 -41.68 -9.32
N GLN A 10 32.58 -42.29 -9.43
CA GLN A 10 31.31 -41.62 -9.14
C GLN A 10 31.26 -41.15 -7.67
N GLN A 11 31.70 -41.98 -6.70
CA GLN A 11 31.82 -41.58 -5.30
C GLN A 11 32.78 -40.39 -5.13
N ARG A 12 33.98 -40.46 -5.73
CA ARG A 12 34.96 -39.36 -5.68
C ARG A 12 34.35 -38.07 -6.22
N ARG A 13 33.70 -38.13 -7.38
CA ARG A 13 33.08 -36.99 -8.05
C ARG A 13 31.97 -36.37 -7.20
N TYR A 14 31.07 -37.17 -6.63
CA TYR A 14 30.01 -36.62 -5.78
C TYR A 14 30.54 -36.02 -4.47
N HIS A 15 31.60 -36.59 -3.88
CA HIS A 15 32.26 -35.95 -2.74
C HIS A 15 32.94 -34.65 -3.12
N GLU A 16 33.63 -34.60 -4.26
CA GLU A 16 34.19 -33.38 -4.81
C GLU A 16 33.11 -32.32 -5.04
N GLU A 17 31.98 -32.70 -5.66
CA GLU A 17 30.84 -31.82 -5.90
C GLU A 17 30.26 -31.27 -4.59
N ARG A 18 30.08 -32.11 -3.58
CA ARG A 18 29.62 -31.68 -2.25
C ARG A 18 30.55 -30.64 -1.62
N GLU A 19 31.87 -30.83 -1.71
CA GLU A 19 32.85 -29.83 -1.23
C GLU A 19 32.76 -28.54 -2.04
N ARG A 20 32.68 -28.61 -3.39
CA ARG A 20 32.54 -27.41 -4.23
C ARG A 20 31.26 -26.63 -3.95
N ILE A 21 30.16 -27.33 -3.71
CA ILE A 21 28.89 -26.70 -3.32
C ILE A 21 29.03 -26.00 -1.98
N MET A 22 29.64 -26.64 -0.97
CA MET A 22 29.88 -26.02 0.34
C MET A 22 30.77 -24.78 0.25
N ASP A 23 31.87 -24.86 -0.50
CA ASP A 23 32.76 -23.72 -0.75
C ASP A 23 31.99 -22.56 -1.42
N THR A 24 31.16 -22.88 -2.42
CA THR A 24 30.40 -21.90 -3.19
C THR A 24 29.31 -21.25 -2.35
N MET A 25 28.53 -22.03 -1.58
CA MET A 25 27.57 -21.49 -0.61
C MET A 25 28.25 -20.61 0.42
N THR A 26 29.41 -21.02 0.94
CA THR A 26 30.17 -20.24 1.93
C THR A 26 30.63 -18.92 1.34
N ARG A 27 31.17 -18.92 0.10
CA ARG A 27 31.55 -17.69 -0.62
C ARG A 27 30.36 -16.76 -0.80
N GLU A 28 29.20 -17.30 -1.22
CA GLU A 28 27.99 -16.51 -1.44
C GLU A 28 27.43 -15.93 -0.13
N ILE A 29 27.41 -16.69 0.96
CA ILE A 29 26.99 -16.22 2.28
C ILE A 29 27.93 -15.12 2.81
N LEU A 30 29.25 -15.26 2.61
CA LEU A 30 30.25 -14.28 3.05
C LEU A 30 30.27 -13.00 2.21
N ARG A 31 29.77 -13.03 0.96
CA ARG A 31 29.63 -11.83 0.13
C ARG A 31 28.72 -10.82 0.84
N LYS A 32 29.07 -9.53 0.79
CA LYS A 32 28.17 -8.45 1.22
C LYS A 32 27.18 -8.16 0.11
N LYS A 33 25.90 -8.03 0.45
CA LYS A 33 24.82 -7.72 -0.49
C LYS A 33 24.47 -6.26 -0.30
N ALA A 34 24.46 -5.50 -1.39
CA ALA A 34 24.22 -4.06 -1.35
C ALA A 34 22.71 -3.75 -1.30
N THR A 35 21.91 -4.50 -2.07
CA THR A 35 20.48 -4.23 -2.23
C THR A 35 19.61 -5.35 -1.66
N HIS A 36 18.34 -5.04 -1.36
CA HIS A 36 17.36 -6.03 -0.93
C HIS A 36 17.12 -7.12 -1.99
N ARG A 37 17.07 -6.72 -3.27
CA ARG A 37 16.98 -7.63 -4.41
C ARG A 37 18.16 -8.60 -4.45
N GLU A 38 19.37 -8.10 -4.28
CA GLU A 38 20.57 -8.94 -4.24
C GLU A 38 20.54 -9.91 -3.05
N GLN A 39 20.06 -9.48 -1.88
CA GLN A 39 19.89 -10.34 -0.72
C GLN A 39 18.95 -11.51 -1.00
N ILE A 40 17.76 -11.26 -1.55
CA ILE A 40 16.79 -12.32 -1.90
C ILE A 40 17.37 -13.26 -2.95
N ASN A 41 17.97 -12.72 -4.02
CA ASN A 41 18.59 -13.53 -5.06
C ASN A 41 19.70 -14.44 -4.51
N SER A 42 20.53 -13.90 -3.62
CA SER A 42 21.58 -14.66 -2.93
C SER A 42 21.00 -15.83 -2.13
N GLU A 43 19.90 -15.62 -1.41
CA GLU A 43 19.22 -16.70 -0.68
C GLU A 43 18.65 -17.78 -1.61
N HIS A 44 18.13 -17.42 -2.79
CA HIS A 44 17.71 -18.39 -3.80
C HIS A 44 18.87 -19.17 -4.41
N VAL A 45 20.01 -18.52 -4.65
CA VAL A 45 21.24 -19.22 -5.08
C VAL A 45 21.66 -20.23 -4.02
N VAL A 46 21.70 -19.83 -2.75
CA VAL A 46 22.05 -20.74 -1.65
C VAL A 46 21.05 -21.88 -1.56
N LYS A 47 19.75 -21.62 -1.75
CA LYS A 47 18.72 -22.68 -1.77
C LYS A 47 18.96 -23.68 -2.90
N LEU A 48 19.22 -23.21 -4.12
CA LEU A 48 19.54 -24.05 -5.28
C LEU A 48 20.76 -24.93 -5.00
N LEU A 49 21.82 -24.35 -4.43
CA LEU A 49 23.03 -25.08 -4.05
C LEU A 49 22.75 -26.10 -2.94
N LEU A 50 21.93 -25.77 -1.95
CA LEU A 50 21.55 -26.68 -0.87
C LEU A 50 20.73 -27.87 -1.37
N ASP A 51 19.80 -27.65 -2.30
CA ASP A 51 19.01 -28.71 -2.92
C ASP A 51 19.93 -29.64 -3.72
N ARG A 52 20.85 -29.06 -4.52
CA ARG A 52 21.88 -29.83 -5.22
C ARG A 52 22.77 -30.64 -4.27
N TYR A 53 23.19 -30.06 -3.15
CA TYR A 53 23.97 -30.75 -2.12
C TYR A 53 23.21 -31.96 -1.56
N THR A 54 21.91 -31.79 -1.32
CA THR A 54 21.04 -32.84 -0.78
C THR A 54 20.87 -33.98 -1.77
N ASP A 55 20.72 -33.67 -3.06
CA ASP A 55 20.66 -34.66 -4.14
C ASP A 55 21.98 -35.44 -4.25
N CYS A 56 23.12 -34.74 -4.31
CA CYS A 56 24.44 -35.38 -4.34
C CYS A 56 24.67 -36.26 -3.11
N THR A 57 24.25 -35.80 -1.93
CA THR A 57 24.36 -36.56 -0.67
C THR A 57 23.49 -37.81 -0.70
N SER A 58 22.29 -37.74 -1.28
CA SER A 58 21.40 -38.89 -1.45
C SER A 58 22.02 -39.94 -2.38
N HIS A 59 22.58 -39.52 -3.51
CA HIS A 59 23.29 -40.42 -4.42
C HIS A 59 24.51 -41.07 -3.77
N VAL A 60 25.32 -40.31 -3.03
CA VAL A 60 26.48 -40.85 -2.30
C VAL A 60 26.06 -41.89 -1.28
N ARG A 61 25.00 -41.61 -0.51
CA ARG A 61 24.44 -42.56 0.46
C ARG A 61 24.03 -43.86 -0.23
N ASP A 62 23.30 -43.77 -1.34
CA ASP A 62 22.81 -44.95 -2.06
C ASP A 62 23.97 -45.82 -2.58
N VAL A 63 25.08 -45.20 -3.03
CA VAL A 63 26.28 -45.93 -3.45
C VAL A 63 27.00 -46.57 -2.25
N TYR A 64 27.00 -45.96 -1.07
CA TYR A 64 27.56 -46.56 0.15
C TYR A 64 26.69 -47.66 0.75
N GLU A 65 25.37 -47.56 0.63
CA GLU A 65 24.43 -48.62 1.06
C GLU A 65 24.67 -49.92 0.28
N ASP A 66 25.14 -49.82 -0.96
CA ASP A 66 25.58 -50.95 -1.81
C ASP A 66 24.57 -52.11 -1.83
N LYS A 67 23.29 -51.77 -2.07
CA LYS A 67 22.17 -52.74 -2.04
C LYS A 67 22.40 -53.93 -2.97
N ASP A 68 23.05 -53.70 -4.11
CA ASP A 68 23.33 -54.70 -5.13
C ASP A 68 24.69 -55.40 -4.95
N GLY A 69 25.52 -54.97 -3.99
CA GLY A 69 26.86 -55.52 -3.72
C GLY A 69 27.93 -55.18 -4.77
N THR A 70 27.58 -54.40 -5.80
CA THR A 70 28.44 -54.09 -6.95
C THR A 70 29.65 -53.24 -6.56
N ARG A 71 29.53 -52.37 -5.56
CA ARG A 71 30.66 -51.58 -5.05
C ARG A 71 31.67 -52.50 -4.37
N LYS A 72 31.20 -53.45 -3.55
CA LYS A 72 32.07 -54.43 -2.91
C LYS A 72 32.77 -55.32 -3.94
N GLU A 73 32.08 -55.76 -4.97
CA GLU A 73 32.65 -56.55 -6.07
C GLU A 73 33.74 -55.78 -6.80
N GLU A 74 33.51 -54.50 -7.13
CA GLU A 74 34.51 -53.65 -7.78
C GLU A 74 35.75 -53.41 -6.90
N ILE A 75 35.57 -53.22 -5.59
CA ILE A 75 36.70 -53.10 -4.66
C ILE A 75 37.50 -54.40 -4.59
N GLN A 76 36.81 -55.55 -4.58
CA GLN A 76 37.45 -56.86 -4.55
C GLN A 76 38.22 -57.16 -5.83
N SER A 77 37.72 -56.72 -6.99
CA SER A 77 38.42 -56.91 -8.26
C SER A 77 39.72 -56.11 -8.29
N LEU A 78 39.69 -54.86 -7.78
CA LEU A 78 40.87 -54.01 -7.65
C LEU A 78 41.92 -54.53 -6.65
N SER A 79 41.50 -55.26 -5.60
CA SER A 79 42.37 -55.75 -4.52
C SER A 79 42.58 -57.28 -4.53
N GLY A 80 42.32 -57.94 -5.66
CA GLY A 80 42.39 -59.40 -5.80
C GLY A 80 43.77 -59.93 -6.23
N PRO A 81 43.95 -61.23 -6.49
CA PRO A 81 45.25 -61.79 -6.90
C PRO A 81 45.81 -61.28 -8.25
N ASN A 82 44.96 -60.66 -9.08
CA ASN A 82 45.26 -60.22 -10.45
C ASN A 82 45.24 -58.69 -10.63
N GLU A 83 45.53 -57.91 -9.58
CA GLU A 83 45.40 -56.43 -9.55
C GLU A 83 46.06 -55.75 -10.76
N PHE A 84 47.30 -56.14 -11.09
CA PHE A 84 48.06 -55.54 -12.19
C PHE A 84 47.40 -55.78 -13.55
N ALA A 85 46.90 -57.01 -13.81
CA ALA A 85 46.27 -57.34 -15.07
C ALA A 85 44.97 -56.53 -15.27
N GLU A 86 44.18 -56.41 -14.20
CA GLU A 86 42.96 -55.61 -14.20
C GLU A 86 43.26 -54.12 -14.41
N PHE A 87 44.22 -53.56 -13.68
CA PHE A 87 44.64 -52.17 -13.85
C PHE A 87 45.06 -51.85 -15.29
N TYR A 88 45.95 -52.66 -15.88
CA TYR A 88 46.41 -52.44 -17.26
C TYR A 88 45.27 -52.60 -18.28
N SER A 89 44.30 -53.48 -18.01
CA SER A 89 43.11 -53.60 -18.86
C SER A 89 42.26 -52.34 -18.85
N ARG A 90 41.97 -51.78 -17.66
CA ARG A 90 41.19 -50.53 -17.49
C ARG A 90 41.94 -49.35 -18.11
N LEU A 91 43.25 -49.24 -17.88
CA LEU A 91 44.10 -48.21 -18.46
C LEU A 91 44.11 -48.26 -19.99
N LYS A 92 44.17 -49.46 -20.58
CA LYS A 92 44.10 -49.63 -22.04
C LYS A 92 42.77 -49.12 -22.59
N THR A 93 41.66 -49.43 -21.94
CA THR A 93 40.32 -48.93 -22.32
C THR A 93 40.25 -47.41 -22.26
N ILE A 94 40.76 -46.80 -21.18
CA ILE A 94 40.81 -45.34 -21.02
C ILE A 94 41.65 -44.69 -22.14
N LYS A 95 42.86 -45.21 -22.39
CA LYS A 95 43.72 -44.71 -23.48
C LYS A 95 43.04 -44.81 -24.84
N GLN A 96 42.38 -45.93 -25.12
CA GLN A 96 41.64 -46.13 -26.38
C GLN A 96 40.48 -45.16 -26.53
N PHE A 97 39.77 -44.84 -25.44
CA PHE A 97 38.69 -43.85 -25.43
C PHE A 97 39.20 -42.46 -25.84
N TYR A 98 40.22 -41.94 -25.15
CA TYR A 98 40.79 -40.62 -25.46
C TYR A 98 41.51 -40.57 -26.82
N THR A 99 42.01 -41.71 -27.31
CA THR A 99 42.57 -41.79 -28.68
C THR A 99 41.47 -41.67 -29.74
N LYS A 100 40.27 -42.19 -29.47
CA LYS A 100 39.12 -42.14 -30.40
C LYS A 100 38.39 -40.80 -30.38
N ASN A 101 38.40 -40.13 -29.24
CA ASN A 101 37.69 -38.86 -29.03
C ASN A 101 38.68 -37.72 -28.71
N PRO A 102 39.48 -37.25 -29.68
CA PRO A 102 40.46 -36.18 -29.46
C PRO A 102 39.84 -34.77 -29.39
N THR A 103 38.59 -34.59 -29.84
CA THR A 103 37.92 -33.28 -29.94
C THR A 103 36.68 -33.14 -29.05
N GLU A 104 36.14 -34.25 -28.52
CA GLU A 104 35.12 -34.20 -27.48
C GLU A 104 35.83 -34.03 -26.13
N ASP A 105 35.88 -32.78 -25.69
CA ASP A 105 36.00 -32.35 -24.29
C ASP A 105 37.36 -32.55 -23.61
N ILE A 106 38.15 -31.47 -23.60
CA ILE A 106 39.03 -31.21 -22.45
C ILE A 106 38.11 -31.23 -21.23
N ALA A 107 38.20 -32.27 -20.40
CA ALA A 107 37.39 -32.39 -19.20
C ALA A 107 37.55 -31.10 -18.38
N ILE A 108 36.48 -30.30 -18.32
CA ILE A 108 36.47 -29.07 -17.55
C ILE A 108 36.50 -29.49 -16.08
N PRO A 109 37.52 -29.08 -15.31
CA PRO A 109 37.54 -29.38 -13.88
C PRO A 109 36.30 -28.80 -13.23
N MET A 110 35.68 -29.56 -12.32
CA MET A 110 34.47 -29.12 -11.61
C MET A 110 34.68 -27.78 -10.90
N SER A 111 35.90 -27.47 -10.43
CA SER A 111 36.23 -26.16 -9.88
C SER A 111 35.97 -25.01 -10.87
N MET A 112 36.28 -25.19 -12.15
CA MET A 112 36.01 -24.18 -13.18
C MET A 112 34.51 -23.99 -13.41
N GLU A 113 33.72 -25.07 -13.37
CA GLU A 113 32.25 -24.98 -13.52
C GLU A 113 31.62 -24.13 -12.41
N TYR A 114 32.03 -24.34 -11.16
CA TYR A 114 31.53 -23.55 -10.03
C TYR A 114 32.07 -22.11 -10.02
N ASP A 115 33.28 -21.88 -10.53
CA ASP A 115 33.82 -20.52 -10.70
C ASP A 115 33.16 -19.76 -11.87
N ASP A 116 32.81 -20.45 -12.96
CA ASP A 116 32.01 -19.90 -14.06
C ASP A 116 30.58 -19.60 -13.59
N PHE A 117 29.98 -20.49 -12.80
CA PHE A 117 28.67 -20.27 -12.16
C PHE A 117 28.68 -19.04 -11.25
N MET A 118 29.71 -18.87 -10.42
CA MET A 118 29.82 -17.68 -9.56
C MET A 118 30.03 -16.40 -10.36
N ARG A 119 30.77 -16.46 -11.48
CA ARG A 119 30.95 -15.31 -12.38
C ARG A 119 29.67 -14.94 -13.09
N SER A 120 28.90 -15.91 -13.59
CA SER A 120 27.63 -15.61 -14.26
C SER A 120 26.59 -14.97 -13.34
N LEU A 121 26.66 -15.23 -12.04
CA LEU A 121 25.84 -14.54 -11.02
C LEU A 121 26.28 -13.09 -10.76
N GLN A 122 27.50 -12.71 -11.15
CA GLN A 122 28.10 -11.39 -10.89
C GLN A 122 28.20 -10.51 -12.14
N GLU A 123 28.39 -11.11 -13.32
CA GLU A 123 28.74 -10.42 -14.57
C GLU A 123 27.53 -9.83 -15.35
N THR A 124 26.31 -9.84 -14.80
CA THR A 124 25.16 -9.18 -15.45
C THR A 124 25.13 -7.69 -15.13
N ASP A 125 26.00 -6.91 -15.80
CA ASP A 125 26.04 -5.44 -15.72
C ASP A 125 24.78 -4.76 -16.31
N ASP A 126 23.95 -5.48 -17.08
CA ASP A 126 22.79 -4.90 -17.79
C ASP A 126 21.43 -5.15 -17.10
N GLU A 127 21.30 -6.17 -16.24
CA GLU A 127 20.10 -6.39 -15.42
C GLU A 127 20.38 -7.49 -14.38
N PRO A 128 20.26 -7.24 -13.06
CA PRO A 128 20.49 -8.27 -12.05
C PRO A 128 19.51 -9.42 -12.28
N LEU A 129 20.03 -10.62 -12.54
CA LEU A 129 19.23 -11.79 -12.87
C LEU A 129 18.09 -11.98 -11.86
N ALA A 130 16.84 -11.76 -12.28
CA ALA A 130 15.69 -11.99 -11.41
C ALA A 130 15.49 -13.51 -11.29
N LEU A 131 16.04 -14.11 -10.23
CA LEU A 131 15.88 -15.55 -9.98
C LEU A 131 14.44 -15.89 -9.58
N VAL A 132 13.71 -14.89 -9.08
CA VAL A 132 12.32 -15.03 -8.65
C VAL A 132 11.47 -13.90 -9.20
N ASN A 133 10.24 -14.29 -9.58
CA ASN A 133 9.23 -13.40 -10.09
C ASN A 133 8.38 -12.85 -8.94
N PHE A 134 8.43 -11.54 -8.78
CA PHE A 134 7.51 -10.76 -7.96
C PHE A 134 6.62 -9.91 -8.85
N THR A 135 5.44 -9.54 -8.36
CA THR A 135 4.66 -8.49 -9.00
C THR A 135 5.28 -7.12 -8.70
N ASP A 136 4.96 -6.12 -9.51
CA ASP A 136 5.48 -4.76 -9.29
C ASP A 136 5.01 -4.20 -7.95
N GLU A 137 3.76 -4.50 -7.55
CA GLU A 137 3.19 -4.10 -6.26
C GLU A 137 3.87 -4.78 -5.05
N GLU A 138 4.45 -5.96 -5.24
CA GLU A 138 5.22 -6.66 -4.20
C GLU A 138 6.59 -6.03 -3.95
N GLY A 139 7.10 -5.21 -4.88
CA GLY A 139 8.38 -4.51 -4.74
C GLY A 139 9.55 -5.45 -4.44
N TYR A 140 9.65 -6.55 -5.20
CA TYR A 140 10.63 -7.62 -5.02
C TYR A 140 10.64 -8.25 -3.60
N GLY A 141 9.46 -8.34 -2.97
CA GLY A 141 9.32 -8.95 -1.63
C GLY A 141 9.26 -7.97 -0.47
N ARG A 142 9.34 -6.66 -0.75
CA ARG A 142 9.23 -5.59 0.26
C ARG A 142 7.79 -5.42 0.77
N PHE A 143 6.80 -5.64 -0.10
CA PHE A 143 5.39 -5.43 0.19
C PHE A 143 4.56 -6.67 -0.15
N LEU A 144 3.37 -6.75 0.45
CA LEU A 144 2.37 -7.78 0.18
C LEU A 144 1.28 -7.17 -0.71
N ASP A 145 1.00 -7.80 -1.85
CA ASP A 145 -0.18 -7.49 -2.65
C ASP A 145 -1.38 -8.31 -2.16
N LEU A 146 -2.13 -7.70 -1.24
CA LEU A 146 -3.36 -8.29 -0.70
C LEU A 146 -4.62 -7.71 -1.35
N HIS A 147 -4.51 -7.00 -2.48
CA HIS A 147 -5.67 -6.37 -3.11
C HIS A 147 -6.67 -7.41 -3.62
N GLN A 148 -6.17 -8.46 -4.28
CA GLN A 148 -7.01 -9.57 -4.74
C GLN A 148 -7.68 -10.30 -3.56
N CYS A 149 -6.97 -10.49 -2.46
CA CYS A 149 -7.53 -11.08 -1.24
C CYS A 149 -8.66 -10.21 -0.67
N TYR A 150 -8.47 -8.89 -0.66
CA TYR A 150 -9.45 -7.93 -0.20
C TYR A 150 -10.73 -7.92 -1.03
N GLU A 151 -10.63 -7.99 -2.37
CA GLU A 151 -11.81 -8.06 -3.24
C GLU A 151 -12.66 -9.30 -2.95
N VAL A 152 -12.01 -10.46 -2.74
CA VAL A 152 -12.70 -11.69 -2.36
C VAL A 152 -13.30 -11.57 -0.97
N TYR A 153 -12.60 -10.95 -0.02
CA TYR A 153 -13.11 -10.72 1.34
C TYR A 153 -14.40 -9.90 1.35
N LEU A 154 -14.47 -8.83 0.56
CA LEU A 154 -15.67 -7.99 0.44
C LEU A 154 -16.91 -8.73 -0.09
N ASN A 155 -16.70 -9.83 -0.81
CA ASN A 155 -17.76 -10.65 -1.39
C ASN A 155 -18.31 -11.71 -0.42
N ILE A 156 -17.69 -11.90 0.75
CA ILE A 156 -18.15 -12.88 1.74
C ILE A 156 -19.44 -12.40 2.41
N LYS A 157 -20.48 -13.25 2.39
CA LYS A 157 -21.79 -12.87 2.92
C LYS A 157 -21.81 -12.75 4.44
N GLY A 158 -22.26 -11.59 4.93
CA GLY A 158 -22.53 -11.36 6.34
C GLY A 158 -21.32 -10.95 7.18
N ILE A 159 -20.20 -10.66 6.53
CA ILE A 159 -19.04 -9.98 7.12
C ILE A 159 -19.19 -8.47 6.86
N GLU A 160 -18.70 -7.65 7.78
CA GLU A 160 -18.69 -6.20 7.64
C GLU A 160 -17.72 -5.77 6.55
N LYS A 161 -18.17 -4.83 5.69
CA LYS A 161 -17.33 -4.27 4.64
C LYS A 161 -16.37 -3.27 5.26
N LEU A 162 -15.08 -3.52 5.09
CA LEU A 162 -14.00 -2.69 5.60
C LEU A 162 -13.35 -1.94 4.44
N ASP A 163 -12.72 -0.80 4.73
CA ASP A 163 -11.78 -0.18 3.79
C ASP A 163 -10.48 -0.99 3.72
N TYR A 164 -9.73 -0.87 2.61
CA TYR A 164 -8.51 -1.65 2.36
C TYR A 164 -7.46 -1.48 3.45
N LEU A 165 -7.23 -0.24 3.91
CA LEU A 165 -6.27 0.02 4.99
C LEU A 165 -6.70 -0.65 6.30
N THR A 166 -8.01 -0.67 6.58
CA THR A 166 -8.56 -1.32 7.78
C THR A 166 -8.41 -2.83 7.67
N TYR A 167 -8.70 -3.40 6.49
CA TYR A 167 -8.48 -4.81 6.20
C TYR A 167 -7.03 -5.23 6.45
N LEU A 168 -6.03 -4.49 5.98
CA LEU A 168 -4.61 -4.82 6.21
C LEU A 168 -4.21 -4.81 7.70
N GLN A 169 -4.89 -4.01 8.51
CA GLN A 169 -4.66 -3.94 9.97
C GLN A 169 -5.36 -5.07 10.74
N THR A 170 -6.35 -5.74 10.15
CA THR A 170 -7.19 -6.72 10.86
C THR A 170 -7.35 -8.06 10.15
N PHE A 171 -6.79 -8.28 8.95
CA PHE A 171 -6.95 -9.54 8.21
C PHE A 171 -6.37 -10.75 8.95
N ASP A 172 -5.47 -10.52 9.89
CA ASP A 172 -4.87 -11.50 10.78
C ASP A 172 -5.68 -11.73 12.06
N ARG A 173 -6.73 -10.95 12.33
CA ARG A 173 -7.62 -11.10 13.49
C ARG A 173 -8.81 -12.00 13.17
N LEU A 174 -8.50 -13.21 12.69
CA LEU A 174 -9.52 -14.20 12.27
C LEU A 174 -10.42 -14.66 13.44
N TYR A 175 -9.99 -14.43 14.68
CA TYR A 175 -10.77 -14.71 15.89
C TYR A 175 -11.92 -13.71 16.14
N ASP A 176 -11.87 -12.51 15.55
CA ASP A 176 -12.94 -11.51 15.67
C ASP A 176 -14.16 -11.89 14.81
N ILE A 177 -13.97 -12.75 13.79
CA ILE A 177 -15.05 -13.20 12.91
C ILE A 177 -15.91 -14.23 13.65
N PRO A 178 -17.23 -14.00 13.79
CA PRO A 178 -18.11 -14.95 14.49
C PRO A 178 -18.17 -16.30 13.79
N LYS A 179 -18.24 -17.39 14.57
CA LYS A 179 -18.34 -18.77 14.07
C LYS A 179 -19.47 -18.96 13.05
N GLU A 180 -20.59 -18.27 13.22
CA GLU A 180 -21.77 -18.34 12.35
C GLU A 180 -21.50 -17.79 10.95
N ARG A 181 -20.49 -16.93 10.80
CA ARG A 181 -20.07 -16.33 9.52
C ARG A 181 -18.95 -17.11 8.84
N LYS A 182 -18.31 -18.06 9.54
CA LYS A 182 -17.26 -18.95 9.00
C LYS A 182 -17.86 -20.09 8.15
N LEU A 183 -18.50 -19.71 7.05
CA LEU A 183 -19.13 -20.60 6.08
C LEU A 183 -18.15 -21.03 4.98
N HIS A 184 -18.67 -21.69 3.94
CA HIS A 184 -17.87 -22.17 2.82
C HIS A 184 -17.13 -21.04 2.07
N GLU A 185 -17.80 -19.91 1.81
CA GLU A 185 -17.19 -18.74 1.13
C GLU A 185 -15.97 -18.22 1.91
N TYR A 186 -16.06 -18.19 3.24
CA TYR A 186 -14.94 -17.81 4.11
C TYR A 186 -13.80 -18.83 4.10
N LYS A 187 -14.13 -20.14 4.11
CA LYS A 187 -13.11 -21.20 3.98
C LYS A 187 -12.35 -21.06 2.65
N GLN A 188 -13.04 -20.80 1.54
CA GLN A 188 -12.41 -20.60 0.24
C GLN A 188 -11.48 -19.39 0.23
N TYR A 189 -11.93 -18.27 0.80
CA TYR A 189 -11.07 -17.10 0.98
C TYR A 189 -9.80 -17.42 1.78
N LEU A 190 -9.92 -18.12 2.92
CA LEU A 190 -8.77 -18.48 3.74
C LEU A 190 -7.80 -19.40 3.01
N ASP A 191 -8.29 -20.46 2.38
CA ASP A 191 -7.46 -21.51 1.78
C ASP A 191 -6.88 -21.09 0.42
N GLN A 192 -7.75 -20.69 -0.52
CA GLN A 192 -7.39 -20.51 -1.92
C GLN A 192 -6.77 -19.13 -2.21
N HIS A 193 -7.08 -18.13 -1.40
CA HIS A 193 -6.58 -16.78 -1.61
C HIS A 193 -5.54 -16.42 -0.56
N LEU A 194 -5.94 -16.32 0.71
CA LEU A 194 -5.05 -15.78 1.74
C LEU A 194 -3.88 -16.73 2.06
N PHE A 195 -4.16 -17.99 2.38
CA PHE A 195 -3.13 -18.97 2.72
C PHE A 195 -2.21 -19.24 1.54
N THR A 196 -2.77 -19.58 0.37
CA THR A 196 -1.99 -19.83 -0.86
C THR A 196 -1.06 -18.66 -1.17
N TYR A 197 -1.58 -17.42 -1.17
CA TYR A 197 -0.76 -16.23 -1.43
C TYR A 197 0.36 -16.05 -0.39
N LEU A 198 0.03 -16.05 0.90
CA LEU A 198 1.03 -15.83 1.96
C LEU A 198 2.09 -16.94 1.98
N PHE A 199 1.70 -18.18 1.71
CA PHE A 199 2.61 -19.31 1.66
C PHE A 199 3.58 -19.20 0.47
N ASP A 200 3.06 -18.93 -0.72
CA ASP A 200 3.88 -18.77 -1.93
C ASP A 200 4.80 -17.57 -1.81
N PHE A 201 4.29 -16.44 -1.31
CA PHE A 201 5.08 -15.24 -1.07
C PHE A 201 6.19 -15.50 -0.05
N LEU A 202 5.91 -16.21 1.05
CA LEU A 202 6.92 -16.57 2.04
C LEU A 202 8.02 -17.47 1.45
N LYS A 203 7.66 -18.43 0.60
CA LYS A 203 8.63 -19.27 -0.14
C LYS A 203 9.53 -18.45 -1.05
N LYS A 204 9.02 -17.34 -1.62
CA LYS A 204 9.81 -16.41 -2.43
C LYS A 204 10.73 -15.53 -1.60
N ILE A 205 10.29 -14.99 -0.47
CA ILE A 205 11.11 -14.03 0.30
C ILE A 205 12.09 -14.70 1.26
N LYS A 206 11.84 -15.95 1.69
CA LYS A 206 12.64 -16.68 2.67
C LYS A 206 12.79 -18.16 2.24
N PRO A 207 13.46 -18.44 1.11
CA PRO A 207 13.53 -19.79 0.53
C PRO A 207 14.31 -20.80 1.38
N LEU A 208 15.12 -20.33 2.33
CA LEU A 208 15.94 -21.17 3.22
C LEU A 208 15.15 -21.69 4.44
N ILE A 209 13.91 -21.23 4.67
CA ILE A 209 13.07 -21.70 5.76
C ILE A 209 12.33 -22.97 5.32
N ASP A 210 12.40 -24.01 6.16
CA ASP A 210 11.57 -25.21 6.03
C ASP A 210 10.15 -24.95 6.57
N ILE A 211 9.36 -24.26 5.75
CA ILE A 211 7.99 -23.87 6.08
C ILE A 211 7.09 -25.11 6.20
N ASP A 212 7.36 -26.14 5.40
CA ASP A 212 6.54 -27.36 5.40
C ASP A 212 6.64 -28.09 6.76
N ASN A 213 7.84 -28.17 7.34
CA ASN A 213 8.03 -28.69 8.70
C ASN A 213 7.45 -27.76 9.78
N ASP A 214 7.63 -26.43 9.64
CA ASP A 214 7.06 -25.45 10.58
C ASP A 214 5.53 -25.55 10.65
N LEU A 215 4.86 -25.63 9.49
CA LEU A 215 3.40 -25.82 9.42
C LEU A 215 2.95 -27.18 9.96
N ALA A 216 3.74 -28.24 9.80
CA ALA A 216 3.45 -29.53 10.41
C ALA A 216 3.46 -29.46 11.95
N ASN A 217 4.42 -28.73 12.53
CA ASN A 217 4.49 -28.47 13.97
C ASN A 217 3.30 -27.63 14.44
N VAL A 218 2.94 -26.57 13.70
CA VAL A 218 1.77 -25.74 14.00
C VAL A 218 0.48 -26.57 13.97
N LYS A 219 0.36 -27.50 13.02
CA LYS A 219 -0.79 -28.40 12.94
C LYS A 219 -0.86 -29.33 14.16
N GLN A 220 0.26 -29.84 14.64
CA GLN A 220 0.30 -30.66 15.85
C GLN A 220 -0.11 -29.86 17.09
N ASP A 221 0.42 -28.65 17.25
CA ASP A 221 0.06 -27.74 18.35
C ASP A 221 -1.41 -27.32 18.29
N PHE A 222 -1.92 -27.09 17.08
CA PHE A 222 -3.33 -26.80 16.84
C PHE A 222 -4.21 -27.94 17.31
N GLU A 223 -3.90 -29.19 16.97
CA GLU A 223 -4.69 -30.36 17.38
C GLU A 223 -4.80 -30.44 18.91
N LEU A 224 -3.70 -30.18 19.64
CA LEU A 224 -3.71 -30.14 21.11
C LEU A 224 -4.62 -29.00 21.63
N LYS A 225 -4.39 -27.76 21.17
CA LYS A 225 -5.14 -26.57 21.61
C LYS A 225 -6.63 -26.66 21.27
N TYR A 226 -6.97 -27.23 20.12
CA TYR A 226 -8.35 -27.37 19.65
C TYR A 226 -9.12 -28.41 20.46
N ASN A 227 -8.50 -29.56 20.76
CA ASN A 227 -9.12 -30.61 21.57
C ASN A 227 -9.37 -30.14 23.02
N ASP A 228 -8.45 -29.34 23.56
CA ASP A 228 -8.57 -28.70 24.88
C ASP A 228 -9.57 -27.54 24.91
N GLY A 229 -10.03 -27.07 23.74
CA GLY A 229 -10.97 -25.94 23.61
C GLY A 229 -10.34 -24.58 23.93
N LEU A 230 -9.01 -24.49 23.83
CA LEU A 230 -8.22 -23.27 24.07
C LEU A 230 -7.93 -22.48 22.78
N PHE A 231 -8.36 -22.98 21.61
CA PHE A 231 -8.07 -22.33 20.34
C PHE A 231 -8.91 -21.05 20.14
N PRO A 232 -8.27 -19.88 19.89
CA PRO A 232 -8.96 -18.60 19.73
C PRO A 232 -10.03 -18.62 18.62
N GLY A 233 -11.16 -17.95 18.86
CA GLY A 233 -12.28 -17.89 17.91
C GLY A 233 -13.11 -19.18 17.79
N TRP A 234 -12.72 -20.26 18.48
CA TRP A 234 -13.40 -21.56 18.47
C TRP A 234 -13.63 -22.10 19.89
N PRO A 235 -14.46 -21.41 20.71
CA PRO A 235 -14.76 -21.89 22.06
C PRO A 235 -15.49 -23.24 22.01
N LYS A 236 -15.14 -24.13 22.94
CA LYS A 236 -15.87 -25.39 23.13
C LYS A 236 -17.30 -25.06 23.54
N GLU A 237 -18.28 -25.62 22.83
CA GLU A 237 -19.69 -25.41 23.20
C GLU A 237 -19.89 -25.91 24.63
N THR A 238 -20.22 -25.00 25.55
CA THR A 238 -20.66 -25.29 26.92
C THR A 238 -22.08 -25.88 26.93
N GLY A 239 -22.40 -26.74 25.96
CA GLY A 239 -23.61 -27.55 25.95
C GLY A 239 -23.45 -28.64 26.99
N GLY A 240 -24.00 -28.39 28.19
CA GLY A 240 -23.77 -29.15 29.40
C GLY A 240 -23.74 -30.67 29.20
N ALA A 241 -22.79 -31.34 29.87
CA ALA A 241 -22.68 -32.79 29.93
C ALA A 241 -24.01 -33.50 30.26
N LEU A 242 -24.96 -32.80 30.93
CA LEU A 242 -26.31 -33.26 31.21
C LEU A 242 -27.20 -33.46 29.96
N ALA A 243 -26.96 -32.78 28.84
CA ALA A 243 -27.85 -32.80 27.69
C ALA A 243 -27.60 -33.99 26.73
N LYS A 244 -26.42 -34.61 26.79
CA LYS A 244 -26.02 -35.70 25.86
C LYS A 244 -25.77 -37.05 26.54
N GLY A 245 -25.48 -37.09 27.84
CA GLY A 245 -25.04 -38.33 28.52
C GLY A 245 -26.08 -39.10 29.33
N GLY A 246 -27.25 -38.53 29.64
CA GLY A 246 -28.18 -39.15 30.60
C GLY A 246 -27.53 -39.44 31.97
N ALA A 247 -28.22 -40.13 32.86
CA ALA A 247 -27.66 -40.59 34.13
C ALA A 247 -27.96 -42.08 34.29
N TYR A 248 -26.93 -42.87 34.62
CA TYR A 248 -27.06 -44.31 34.80
C TYR A 248 -28.09 -44.63 35.90
N LEU A 249 -28.90 -45.66 35.66
CA LEU A 249 -29.87 -46.21 36.60
C LEU A 249 -29.62 -47.70 36.70
N ASP A 250 -29.35 -48.19 37.90
CA ASP A 250 -29.24 -49.63 38.15
C ASP A 250 -30.63 -50.27 38.06
N LEU A 251 -30.80 -51.16 37.08
CA LEU A 251 -32.07 -51.84 36.81
C LEU A 251 -32.26 -53.08 37.68
N ASN A 252 -31.23 -53.56 38.37
CA ASN A 252 -31.33 -54.74 39.25
C ASN A 252 -32.26 -54.51 40.44
N ALA A 253 -32.35 -53.27 40.92
CA ALA A 253 -33.18 -52.86 42.04
C ALA A 253 -34.70 -52.89 41.79
N PHE A 254 -35.15 -53.05 40.54
CA PHE A 254 -36.57 -52.97 40.17
C PHE A 254 -37.10 -54.32 39.68
N SER A 255 -38.21 -54.79 40.23
CA SER A 255 -38.79 -56.11 39.92
C SER A 255 -39.85 -56.06 38.82
N SER A 256 -40.40 -54.88 38.52
CA SER A 256 -41.40 -54.72 37.46
C SER A 256 -41.28 -53.39 36.69
N PRO A 257 -41.83 -53.30 35.46
CA PRO A 257 -41.93 -52.05 34.71
C PRO A 257 -42.76 -50.96 35.42
N GLU A 258 -43.73 -51.34 36.24
CA GLU A 258 -44.59 -50.42 37.00
C GLU A 258 -43.80 -49.72 38.13
N GLU A 259 -42.83 -50.39 38.73
CA GLU A 259 -41.92 -49.78 39.70
C GLU A 259 -40.99 -48.75 39.03
N LEU A 260 -40.50 -49.03 37.82
CA LEU A 260 -39.72 -48.07 37.04
C LEU A 260 -40.56 -46.86 36.62
N ALA A 261 -41.82 -47.06 36.27
CA ALA A 261 -42.78 -45.99 35.96
C ALA A 261 -42.92 -45.00 37.13
N SER A 262 -42.89 -45.48 38.39
CA SER A 262 -43.00 -44.63 39.58
C SER A 262 -41.85 -43.61 39.74
N LEU A 263 -40.70 -43.83 39.09
CA LEU A 263 -39.54 -42.90 39.10
C LEU A 263 -39.79 -41.60 38.32
N GLY A 264 -40.87 -41.54 37.54
CA GLY A 264 -41.25 -40.36 36.79
C GLY A 264 -40.55 -40.23 35.43
N LEU A 265 -41.12 -39.33 34.62
CA LEU A 265 -40.80 -39.19 33.20
C LEU A 265 -39.33 -38.79 32.96
N ASP A 266 -38.79 -37.90 33.80
CA ASP A 266 -37.46 -37.32 33.64
C ASP A 266 -36.36 -38.31 34.00
N ARG A 267 -36.55 -39.12 35.04
CA ARG A 267 -35.57 -40.15 35.44
C ARG A 267 -35.49 -41.26 34.40
N LEU A 268 -36.63 -41.71 33.86
CA LEU A 268 -36.68 -42.69 32.78
C LEU A 268 -36.07 -42.16 31.48
N LYS A 269 -36.33 -40.89 31.14
CA LYS A 269 -35.71 -40.22 29.99
C LYS A 269 -34.18 -40.17 30.14
N SER A 270 -33.70 -39.81 31.33
CA SER A 270 -32.26 -39.73 31.62
C SER A 270 -31.57 -41.10 31.55
N ALA A 271 -32.21 -42.16 32.06
CA ALA A 271 -31.68 -43.52 32.00
C ALA A 271 -31.70 -44.10 30.58
N LEU A 272 -32.76 -43.85 29.80
CA LEU A 272 -32.84 -44.25 28.39
C LEU A 272 -31.80 -43.51 27.52
N LEU A 273 -31.54 -42.23 27.81
CA LEU A 273 -30.48 -41.47 27.17
C LEU A 273 -29.09 -42.03 27.47
N ALA A 274 -28.83 -42.41 28.73
CA ALA A 274 -27.57 -43.02 29.14
C ALA A 274 -27.27 -44.35 28.42
N LEU A 275 -28.31 -45.08 28.03
CA LEU A 275 -28.22 -46.32 27.26
C LEU A 275 -28.34 -46.12 25.74
N GLY A 276 -28.46 -44.88 25.24
CA GLY A 276 -28.62 -44.59 23.81
C GLY A 276 -29.96 -45.07 23.20
N MET A 277 -30.97 -45.30 24.02
CA MET A 277 -32.27 -45.85 23.62
C MET A 277 -33.30 -44.76 23.32
N LYS A 278 -34.33 -45.08 22.53
CA LYS A 278 -35.41 -44.15 22.19
C LYS A 278 -36.15 -43.67 23.45
N CYS A 279 -36.29 -42.36 23.58
CA CYS A 279 -36.94 -41.70 24.72
C CYS A 279 -38.40 -41.27 24.47
N GLY A 280 -38.97 -41.59 23.29
CA GLY A 280 -40.36 -41.27 22.95
C GLY A 280 -41.37 -42.26 23.52
N GLY A 281 -42.64 -41.85 23.59
CA GLY A 281 -43.75 -42.66 24.10
C GLY A 281 -44.24 -42.25 25.48
N THR A 282 -45.26 -42.98 25.95
CA THR A 282 -45.84 -42.82 27.30
C THR A 282 -44.85 -43.23 28.38
N LEU A 283 -45.12 -42.83 29.62
CA LEU A 283 -44.28 -43.16 30.77
C LEU A 283 -44.12 -44.70 30.96
N GLU A 284 -45.19 -45.46 30.73
CA GLU A 284 -45.20 -46.91 30.77
C GLU A 284 -44.38 -47.54 29.64
N GLU A 285 -44.47 -47.00 28.42
CA GLU A 285 -43.67 -47.47 27.27
C GLU A 285 -42.17 -47.25 27.49
N ARG A 286 -41.78 -46.14 28.13
CA ARG A 286 -40.39 -45.86 28.50
C ARG A 286 -39.90 -46.82 29.57
N ALA A 287 -40.72 -47.08 30.60
CA ALA A 287 -40.39 -48.02 31.67
C ALA A 287 -40.26 -49.46 31.13
N LYS A 288 -41.17 -49.91 30.27
CA LYS A 288 -41.09 -51.22 29.58
C LYS A 288 -39.83 -51.34 28.71
N ARG A 289 -39.48 -50.27 27.98
CA ARG A 289 -38.27 -50.24 27.13
C ARG A 289 -36.99 -50.31 27.95
N LEU A 290 -36.94 -49.59 29.07
CA LEU A 290 -35.81 -49.60 29.98
C LEU A 290 -35.69 -50.96 30.70
N PHE A 291 -36.82 -51.54 31.13
CA PHE A 291 -36.87 -52.87 31.75
C PHE A 291 -36.46 -53.98 30.79
N ALA A 292 -36.78 -53.87 29.49
CA ALA A 292 -36.38 -54.84 28.47
C ALA A 292 -34.85 -54.92 28.28
N ALA A 293 -34.10 -53.89 28.69
CA ALA A 293 -32.65 -53.86 28.70
C ALA A 293 -32.04 -54.43 30.01
N LYS A 294 -32.87 -54.79 31.01
CA LYS A 294 -32.39 -55.35 32.29
C LYS A 294 -31.72 -56.71 32.06
N GLY A 295 -30.46 -56.83 32.49
CA GLY A 295 -29.71 -58.09 32.47
C GLY A 295 -29.28 -58.57 31.07
N LYS A 296 -29.45 -57.76 30.03
CA LYS A 296 -29.01 -58.06 28.66
C LYS A 296 -27.72 -57.33 28.32
N SER A 297 -26.86 -57.96 27.54
CA SER A 297 -25.72 -57.28 26.94
C SER A 297 -26.18 -56.35 25.79
N PHE A 298 -25.34 -55.41 25.39
CA PHE A 298 -25.69 -54.43 24.35
C PHE A 298 -26.10 -55.09 23.02
N ASP A 299 -25.51 -56.25 22.70
CA ASP A 299 -25.76 -56.99 21.45
C ASP A 299 -27.07 -57.81 21.49
N ASP A 300 -27.62 -58.08 22.68
CA ASP A 300 -28.85 -58.86 22.88
C ASP A 300 -30.12 -57.99 22.93
N ILE A 301 -29.97 -56.67 22.86
CA ILE A 301 -31.08 -55.71 22.84
C ILE A 301 -31.48 -55.46 21.38
N ASP A 302 -32.79 -55.50 21.10
CA ASP A 302 -33.31 -55.23 19.76
C ASP A 302 -32.81 -53.87 19.25
N GLN A 303 -32.07 -53.91 18.13
CA GLN A 303 -31.47 -52.75 17.48
C GLN A 303 -32.51 -51.68 17.11
N SER A 304 -33.78 -52.06 16.97
CA SER A 304 -34.90 -51.15 16.72
C SER A 304 -35.20 -50.21 17.90
N LEU A 305 -34.78 -50.54 19.12
CA LEU A 305 -35.02 -49.77 20.34
C LEU A 305 -33.99 -48.66 20.57
N PHE A 306 -32.83 -48.76 19.92
CA PHE A 306 -31.81 -47.73 19.94
C PHE A 306 -32.18 -46.54 19.06
N MET A 307 -31.60 -45.38 19.36
CA MET A 307 -31.70 -44.24 18.48
C MET A 307 -31.02 -44.58 17.15
N LYS A 308 -31.75 -44.54 16.02
CA LYS A 308 -31.11 -44.54 14.71
C LYS A 308 -30.25 -43.28 14.63
N GLU A 309 -29.03 -43.38 14.09
CA GLU A 309 -28.25 -42.19 13.72
C GLU A 309 -29.14 -41.29 12.86
N THR A 310 -29.59 -40.19 13.44
CA THR A 310 -30.42 -39.24 12.70
C THR A 310 -29.54 -38.55 11.66
N THR A 311 -30.10 -38.19 10.51
CA THR A 311 -29.45 -37.29 9.53
C THR A 311 -28.91 -36.01 10.17
N LYS A 312 -29.51 -35.60 11.31
CA LYS A 312 -29.08 -34.49 12.16
C LYS A 312 -27.74 -34.77 12.87
N GLY A 313 -27.48 -36.00 13.30
CA GLY A 313 -26.20 -36.45 13.87
C GLY A 313 -25.08 -36.45 12.84
N LYS A 314 -25.30 -37.07 11.66
CA LYS A 314 -24.33 -37.02 10.54
C LYS A 314 -24.02 -35.60 10.06
N ARG A 315 -25.03 -34.72 10.03
CA ARG A 315 -24.85 -33.30 9.67
C ARG A 315 -24.03 -32.54 10.73
N GLY A 316 -24.24 -32.83 12.01
CA GLY A 316 -23.44 -32.29 13.11
C GLY A 316 -21.98 -32.74 13.08
N THR A 317 -21.70 -34.01 12.76
CA THR A 317 -20.33 -34.51 12.59
C THR A 317 -19.62 -33.84 11.42
N LYS A 318 -20.28 -33.74 10.26
CA LYS A 318 -19.72 -33.06 9.07
C LYS A 318 -19.48 -31.56 9.30
N GLU A 319 -20.35 -30.92 10.08
CA GLU A 319 -20.18 -29.52 10.49
C GLU A 319 -19.02 -29.34 11.46
N SER A 320 -18.87 -30.25 12.43
CA SER A 320 -17.73 -30.25 13.35
C SER A 320 -16.41 -30.44 12.61
N GLU A 321 -16.37 -31.33 11.63
CA GLU A 321 -15.19 -31.58 10.79
C GLU A 321 -14.83 -30.36 9.95
N ARG A 322 -15.82 -29.76 9.25
CA ARG A 322 -15.63 -28.50 8.50
C ARG A 322 -15.10 -27.38 9.40
N ASN A 323 -15.66 -27.24 10.60
CA ASN A 323 -15.23 -26.22 11.56
C ASN A 323 -13.79 -26.45 12.02
N LYS A 324 -13.40 -27.70 12.25
CA LYS A 324 -12.03 -28.07 12.59
C LYS A 324 -11.06 -27.76 11.44
N GLU A 325 -11.45 -28.04 10.20
CA GLU A 325 -10.65 -27.68 9.02
C GLU A 325 -10.43 -26.17 8.92
N ILE A 326 -11.48 -25.35 9.11
CA ILE A 326 -11.35 -23.89 9.08
C ILE A 326 -10.42 -23.42 10.20
N ALA A 327 -10.62 -23.91 11.43
CA ALA A 327 -9.75 -23.56 12.56
C ALA A 327 -8.28 -23.94 12.31
N GLY A 328 -8.03 -25.07 11.65
CA GLY A 328 -6.68 -25.51 11.27
C GLY A 328 -6.07 -24.69 10.15
N LEU A 329 -6.86 -24.07 9.28
CA LEU A 329 -6.36 -23.08 8.31
C LEU A 329 -6.01 -21.77 9.03
N GLU A 330 -6.86 -21.31 9.95
CA GLU A 330 -6.60 -20.10 10.74
C GLU A 330 -5.30 -20.23 11.55
N SER A 331 -5.02 -21.40 12.15
CA SER A 331 -3.78 -21.62 12.90
C SER A 331 -2.53 -21.45 12.03
N GLN A 332 -2.56 -21.97 10.82
CA GLN A 332 -1.46 -21.85 9.87
C GLN A 332 -1.30 -20.41 9.36
N ILE A 333 -2.41 -19.71 9.08
CA ILE A 333 -2.35 -18.31 8.66
C ILE A 333 -1.77 -17.42 9.76
N TYR A 334 -2.12 -17.63 11.04
CA TYR A 334 -1.49 -16.88 12.13
C TYR A 334 0.03 -17.03 12.12
N ARG A 335 0.53 -18.24 11.84
CA ARG A 335 1.98 -18.48 11.72
C ARG A 335 2.59 -17.78 10.51
N LEU A 336 1.96 -17.87 9.34
CA LEU A 336 2.46 -17.20 8.13
C LEU A 336 2.52 -15.68 8.33
N VAL A 337 1.50 -15.08 8.94
CA VAL A 337 1.47 -13.64 9.23
C VAL A 337 2.54 -13.24 10.25
N GLU A 338 2.82 -14.08 11.25
CA GLU A 338 3.91 -13.84 12.19
C GLU A 338 5.27 -13.74 11.46
N LEU A 339 5.54 -14.67 10.55
CA LEU A 339 6.76 -14.71 9.74
C LEU A 339 6.87 -13.54 8.73
N LEU A 340 5.73 -12.97 8.32
CA LEU A 340 5.57 -11.86 7.38
C LEU A 340 5.25 -10.51 8.06
N SER A 341 5.49 -10.41 9.38
CA SER A 341 5.14 -9.22 10.16
C SER A 341 5.84 -7.94 9.68
N GLU A 342 7.10 -8.05 9.23
CA GLU A 342 7.88 -6.94 8.67
C GLU A 342 7.31 -6.45 7.33
N GLN A 343 7.02 -7.37 6.42
CA GLN A 343 6.45 -7.05 5.09
C GLN A 343 5.05 -6.45 5.25
N ARG A 344 4.26 -6.97 6.20
CA ARG A 344 2.96 -6.41 6.55
C ARG A 344 3.07 -4.97 7.05
N ALA A 345 3.99 -4.70 7.98
CA ALA A 345 4.19 -3.35 8.51
C ALA A 345 4.60 -2.38 7.38
N SER A 346 5.55 -2.80 6.54
CA SER A 346 6.01 -2.06 5.36
C SER A 346 4.87 -1.76 4.39
N THR A 347 4.00 -2.73 4.15
CA THR A 347 2.83 -2.59 3.25
C THR A 347 1.84 -1.56 3.79
N ILE A 348 1.52 -1.61 5.09
CA ILE A 348 0.62 -0.66 5.74
C ILE A 348 1.19 0.77 5.66
N GLU A 349 2.49 0.93 5.92
CA GLU A 349 3.15 2.23 5.81
C GLU A 349 3.16 2.76 4.38
N ASN A 350 3.47 1.91 3.39
CA ASN A 350 3.46 2.27 1.98
C ASN A 350 2.08 2.78 1.55
N ILE A 351 1.01 2.07 1.93
CA ILE A 351 -0.36 2.46 1.57
C ILE A 351 -0.78 3.74 2.29
N ARG A 352 -0.41 3.93 3.57
CA ARG A 352 -0.68 5.19 4.27
C ARG A 352 0.02 6.37 3.59
N ARG A 353 1.25 6.16 3.11
CA ARG A 353 2.00 7.16 2.35
C ARG A 353 1.34 7.47 1.01
N LYS A 354 0.95 6.44 0.23
CA LYS A 354 0.19 6.61 -1.03
C LYS A 354 -1.16 7.31 -0.80
N GLN A 355 -1.88 6.99 0.28
CA GLN A 355 -3.16 7.63 0.62
C GLN A 355 -3.03 9.09 1.05
N ALA A 356 -1.92 9.49 1.68
CA ALA A 356 -1.67 10.87 2.10
C ALA A 356 -1.34 11.80 0.92
N ARG A 357 -0.87 11.24 -0.19
CA ARG A 357 -0.50 11.94 -1.42
C ARG A 357 -1.69 11.98 -2.37
N ALA A 358 -2.43 13.08 -2.40
CA ALA A 358 -3.60 13.22 -3.26
C ALA A 358 -3.21 13.63 -4.70
N GLY A 359 -3.67 12.86 -5.70
CA GLY A 359 -3.86 13.29 -7.09
C GLY A 359 -2.60 13.40 -7.97
N GLU A 360 -1.80 14.45 -7.82
CA GLU A 360 -0.71 14.80 -8.77
C GLU A 360 0.65 14.17 -8.42
N GLU A 361 0.89 13.80 -7.16
CA GLU A 361 2.18 13.18 -6.72
C GLU A 361 2.20 11.64 -6.85
N ASN A 362 1.10 11.01 -7.28
CA ASN A 362 1.04 9.54 -7.42
C ASN A 362 1.65 9.04 -8.74
N GLU A 363 1.63 9.84 -9.81
CA GLU A 363 2.22 9.44 -11.10
C GLU A 363 3.76 9.38 -11.04
N ASP A 364 4.39 10.27 -10.26
CA ASP A 364 5.84 10.29 -10.05
C ASP A 364 6.32 9.15 -9.12
N ASP A 365 5.45 8.66 -8.20
CA ASP A 365 5.81 7.62 -7.22
C ASP A 365 5.62 6.21 -7.79
N ASP A 366 4.72 5.98 -8.74
CA ASP A 366 4.65 4.68 -9.43
C ASP A 366 5.94 4.44 -10.27
N ASP A 367 6.48 5.49 -10.89
CA ASP A 367 7.79 5.49 -11.57
C ASP A 367 8.95 5.41 -10.55
N ALA A 368 8.81 6.05 -9.37
CA ALA A 368 9.79 5.94 -8.29
C ALA A 368 9.76 4.58 -7.59
N THR A 369 8.63 3.88 -7.44
CA THR A 369 8.60 2.53 -6.85
C THR A 369 9.29 1.51 -7.74
N ALA A 370 9.23 1.68 -9.05
CA ALA A 370 10.05 0.91 -9.99
C ALA A 370 11.54 1.25 -9.81
N ALA A 371 11.90 2.52 -9.65
CA ALA A 371 13.29 2.97 -9.47
C ALA A 371 13.89 2.71 -8.06
N ILE A 372 13.08 2.69 -7.00
CA ILE A 372 13.49 2.43 -5.61
C ILE A 372 13.88 0.95 -5.41
N SER A 373 13.51 0.07 -6.34
CA SER A 373 13.99 -1.32 -6.33
C SER A 373 15.50 -1.43 -6.64
N ASP A 374 16.10 -0.42 -7.27
CA ASP A 374 17.50 -0.43 -7.72
C ASP A 374 18.41 0.61 -7.03
N ASP A 375 17.90 1.61 -6.30
CA ASP A 375 18.75 2.72 -5.82
C ASP A 375 18.46 3.20 -4.38
N GLU A 376 18.64 2.32 -3.39
CA GLU A 376 19.09 2.77 -2.06
C GLU A 376 20.48 2.21 -1.78
N SER A 377 21.46 2.76 -2.48
CA SER A 377 22.88 2.70 -2.11
C SER A 377 23.29 3.92 -1.27
N ASP A 378 22.52 4.25 -0.23
CA ASP A 378 22.96 5.17 0.82
C ASP A 378 23.87 4.42 1.82
N THR A 379 25.00 3.93 1.32
CA THR A 379 26.21 3.83 2.14
C THR A 379 26.99 5.12 1.95
N GLU A 380 26.84 6.04 2.91
CA GLU A 380 27.79 7.11 3.17
C GLU A 380 29.18 6.50 3.50
N GLU A 381 29.91 6.02 2.49
CA GLU A 381 31.33 5.71 2.59
C GLU A 381 32.03 5.98 1.24
N ASP A 382 32.30 7.27 1.02
CA ASP A 382 33.48 7.84 0.38
C ASP A 382 34.18 7.01 -0.72
N GLY A 383 33.59 7.02 -1.91
CA GLY A 383 34.28 6.75 -3.17
C GLY A 383 34.32 8.01 -4.01
N LEU A 384 35.08 9.04 -3.61
CA LEU A 384 35.34 10.22 -4.44
C LEU A 384 35.83 9.79 -5.84
N VAL A 385 34.91 9.76 -6.81
CA VAL A 385 35.22 9.51 -8.21
C VAL A 385 36.26 10.53 -8.65
N TYR A 386 37.47 10.06 -8.97
CA TYR A 386 38.63 10.89 -9.30
C TYR A 386 38.33 11.78 -10.51
N ASN A 387 37.93 13.03 -10.24
CA ASN A 387 37.60 14.07 -11.22
C ASN A 387 38.63 15.21 -11.18
N PRO A 388 39.89 14.96 -11.58
CA PRO A 388 40.98 15.94 -11.47
C PRO A 388 40.79 17.20 -12.34
N LYS A 389 39.77 17.23 -13.21
CA LYS A 389 39.42 18.38 -14.06
C LYS A 389 38.11 19.06 -13.67
N ASN A 390 37.44 18.66 -12.57
CA ASN A 390 36.15 19.19 -12.12
C ASN A 390 35.15 19.38 -13.28
N LEU A 391 35.10 18.38 -14.18
CA LEU A 391 34.14 18.34 -15.28
C LEU A 391 32.75 18.07 -14.69
N PRO A 392 31.69 18.68 -15.24
CA PRO A 392 30.32 18.34 -14.84
C PRO A 392 30.11 16.83 -14.98
N LEU A 393 29.40 16.25 -14.02
CA LEU A 393 29.03 14.85 -14.08
C LEU A 393 27.91 14.70 -15.11
N GLY A 394 27.98 13.66 -15.92
CA GLY A 394 26.89 13.28 -16.80
C GLY A 394 25.71 12.71 -16.00
N TRP A 395 24.65 12.31 -16.71
CA TRP A 395 23.55 11.54 -16.14
C TRP A 395 24.00 10.16 -15.61
N ASP A 396 25.15 9.67 -16.05
CA ASP A 396 25.84 8.43 -15.61
C ASP A 396 26.75 8.65 -14.38
N GLY A 397 26.70 9.80 -13.71
CA GLY A 397 27.54 10.10 -12.53
C GLY A 397 29.05 10.18 -12.80
N LYS A 398 29.51 9.93 -14.03
CA LYS A 398 30.91 10.02 -14.46
C LYS A 398 31.22 11.41 -15.06
N PRO A 399 32.48 11.90 -14.97
CA PRO A 399 32.87 13.17 -15.58
C PRO A 399 32.66 13.14 -17.10
N ILE A 400 31.92 14.11 -17.65
CA ILE A 400 31.67 14.14 -19.10
C ILE A 400 32.97 14.22 -19.92
N PRO A 401 33.04 13.57 -21.09
CA PRO A 401 34.22 13.64 -21.95
C PRO A 401 34.64 15.08 -22.27
N TYR A 402 35.95 15.36 -22.22
CA TYR A 402 36.49 16.71 -22.36
C TYR A 402 36.18 17.40 -23.71
N TRP A 403 36.02 16.63 -24.78
CA TRP A 403 35.62 17.16 -26.08
C TRP A 403 34.14 17.59 -26.09
N LEU A 404 33.26 16.85 -25.40
CA LEU A 404 31.84 17.17 -25.26
C LEU A 404 31.66 18.43 -24.40
N TYR A 405 32.48 18.55 -23.36
CA TYR A 405 32.60 19.74 -22.53
C TYR A 405 32.96 21.01 -23.33
N LYS A 406 33.92 20.90 -24.26
CA LYS A 406 34.27 22.00 -25.18
C LYS A 406 33.23 22.25 -26.27
N LEU A 407 32.63 21.19 -26.83
CA LEU A 407 31.65 21.26 -27.90
C LEU A 407 30.40 22.03 -27.47
N HIS A 408 29.89 21.74 -26.27
CA HIS A 408 28.70 22.41 -25.72
C HIS A 408 29.01 23.72 -25.01
N GLY A 409 30.26 24.19 -25.02
CA GLY A 409 30.66 25.48 -24.46
C GLY A 409 30.55 25.57 -22.92
N LEU A 410 30.58 24.45 -22.20
CA LEU A 410 30.54 24.43 -20.72
C LEU A 410 31.84 24.96 -20.07
N ASN A 411 32.83 25.33 -20.89
CA ASN A 411 34.04 26.04 -20.49
C ASN A 411 33.88 27.57 -20.45
N MET A 412 32.75 28.10 -20.91
CA MET A 412 32.46 29.52 -20.90
C MET A 412 31.54 29.85 -19.74
N TYR A 413 31.87 30.91 -18.99
CA TYR A 413 31.04 31.43 -17.92
C TYR A 413 30.34 32.70 -18.36
N TYR A 414 29.04 32.77 -18.11
CA TYR A 414 28.21 33.94 -18.38
C TYR A 414 27.65 34.45 -17.05
N ASN A 415 27.71 35.75 -16.82
CA ASN A 415 27.23 36.35 -15.58
C ASN A 415 25.89 37.06 -15.84
N CYS A 416 24.96 36.93 -14.91
CA CYS A 416 23.69 37.68 -14.93
C CYS A 416 23.60 38.60 -13.70
N GLU A 417 23.56 39.92 -13.93
CA GLU A 417 23.53 40.93 -12.87
C GLU A 417 22.20 40.91 -12.12
N ILE A 418 21.08 40.76 -12.85
CA ILE A 418 19.72 40.64 -12.28
C ILE A 418 19.60 39.48 -11.29
N CYS A 419 20.37 38.40 -11.48
CA CYS A 419 20.44 37.26 -10.58
C CYS A 419 21.47 37.42 -9.44
N GLY A 420 21.97 38.63 -9.17
CA GLY A 420 23.02 38.88 -8.18
C GLY A 420 24.43 38.51 -8.65
N ASN A 421 24.75 38.78 -9.92
CA ASN A 421 26.02 38.41 -10.57
C ASN A 421 26.31 36.89 -10.54
N HIS A 422 25.26 36.07 -10.58
CA HIS A 422 25.40 34.62 -10.63
C HIS A 422 26.07 34.17 -11.93
N LYS A 423 27.01 33.23 -11.82
CA LYS A 423 27.75 32.67 -12.96
C LYS A 423 27.07 31.42 -13.47
N TYR A 424 26.70 31.40 -14.74
CA TYR A 424 26.14 30.26 -15.43
C TYR A 424 27.18 29.62 -16.34
N ARG A 425 27.21 28.29 -16.36
CA ARG A 425 28.19 27.50 -17.10
C ARG A 425 27.61 27.10 -18.45
N GLY A 426 28.09 27.75 -19.51
CA GLY A 426 27.74 27.49 -20.89
C GLY A 426 26.48 28.20 -21.42
N PRO A 427 26.37 28.36 -22.75
CA PRO A 427 25.32 29.18 -23.37
C PRO A 427 23.90 28.63 -23.17
N LYS A 428 23.72 27.30 -23.21
CA LYS A 428 22.40 26.67 -23.07
C LYS A 428 21.83 26.84 -21.66
N ALA A 429 22.66 26.67 -20.63
CA ALA A 429 22.26 26.95 -19.25
C ALA A 429 21.94 28.43 -19.05
N PHE A 430 22.74 29.31 -19.68
CA PHE A 430 22.49 30.74 -19.67
C PHE A 430 21.26 31.17 -20.50
N GLN A 431 20.76 30.40 -21.44
CA GLN A 431 19.48 30.73 -22.07
C GLN A 431 18.30 30.24 -21.24
N ARG A 432 18.43 29.07 -20.61
CA ARG A 432 17.39 28.51 -19.75
C ARG A 432 17.12 29.37 -18.51
N HIS A 433 18.16 30.00 -17.96
CA HIS A 433 18.00 30.76 -16.71
C HIS A 433 17.01 31.93 -16.78
N PHE A 434 16.72 32.49 -17.96
CA PHE A 434 15.74 33.57 -18.12
C PHE A 434 14.31 33.12 -17.71
N ALA A 435 14.00 31.83 -17.85
CA ALA A 435 12.74 31.23 -17.43
C ALA A 435 12.80 30.60 -16.01
N GLU A 436 13.99 30.54 -15.40
CA GLU A 436 14.15 29.95 -14.07
C GLU A 436 13.68 30.93 -12.97
N TRP A 437 13.25 30.34 -11.85
CA TRP A 437 12.67 31.08 -10.73
C TRP A 437 13.56 32.21 -10.21
N ARG A 438 14.88 32.01 -10.14
CA ARG A 438 15.83 33.01 -9.63
C ARG A 438 15.82 34.30 -10.48
N HIS A 439 15.79 34.17 -11.80
CA HIS A 439 15.75 35.32 -12.70
C HIS A 439 14.38 36.00 -12.65
N ALA A 440 13.29 35.22 -12.64
CA ALA A 440 11.93 35.74 -12.47
C ALA A 440 11.76 36.50 -11.14
N HIS A 441 12.38 36.01 -10.06
CA HIS A 441 12.39 36.66 -8.76
C HIS A 441 13.20 37.98 -8.79
N GLY A 442 14.38 37.99 -9.41
CA GLY A 442 15.17 39.20 -9.62
C GLY A 442 14.39 40.28 -10.38
N MET A 443 13.72 39.90 -11.47
CA MET A 443 12.85 40.80 -12.23
C MET A 443 11.67 41.33 -11.40
N ARG A 444 11.08 40.48 -10.55
CA ARG A 444 10.01 40.87 -9.62
C ARG A 444 10.49 41.88 -8.58
N CYS A 445 11.70 41.72 -8.04
CA CYS A 445 12.31 42.69 -7.12
C CYS A 445 12.54 44.06 -7.79
N LEU A 446 12.80 44.09 -9.09
CA LEU A 446 12.90 45.32 -9.90
C LEU A 446 11.54 45.92 -10.29
N GLY A 447 10.43 45.22 -10.01
CA GLY A 447 9.08 45.64 -10.40
C GLY A 447 8.78 45.49 -11.89
N ILE A 448 9.55 44.66 -12.60
CA ILE A 448 9.41 44.41 -14.05
C ILE A 448 8.75 43.03 -14.26
N PRO A 449 7.69 42.91 -15.09
CA PRO A 449 7.09 41.62 -15.38
C PRO A 449 8.01 40.76 -16.26
N ASN A 450 8.23 39.49 -15.87
CA ASN A 450 9.06 38.56 -16.62
C ASN A 450 8.32 38.07 -17.88
N THR A 451 8.52 38.78 -19.00
CA THR A 451 7.92 38.51 -20.32
C THR A 451 9.03 38.27 -21.35
N ALA A 452 8.70 37.65 -22.48
CA ALA A 452 9.67 37.33 -23.54
C ALA A 452 10.42 38.57 -24.09
N HIS A 453 9.89 39.78 -23.90
CA HIS A 453 10.57 41.04 -24.27
C HIS A 453 11.90 41.26 -23.52
N PHE A 454 12.06 40.66 -22.34
CA PHE A 454 13.25 40.78 -21.51
C PHE A 454 14.23 39.61 -21.68
N ALA A 455 14.02 38.74 -22.70
CA ALA A 455 14.96 37.68 -23.02
C ALA A 455 16.33 38.25 -23.40
N ASN A 456 17.41 37.64 -22.90
CA ASN A 456 18.81 38.06 -23.11
C ASN A 456 19.24 39.36 -22.42
N ILE A 457 18.41 39.95 -21.54
CA ILE A 457 18.79 41.14 -20.78
C ILE A 457 19.39 40.74 -19.45
N VAL A 458 20.63 41.15 -19.23
CA VAL A 458 21.44 40.67 -18.11
C VAL A 458 21.79 41.78 -17.14
N LEU A 459 21.86 43.02 -17.64
CA LEU A 459 22.15 44.23 -16.88
C LEU A 459 20.86 44.83 -16.32
N ILE A 460 20.93 45.30 -15.08
CA ILE A 460 19.76 45.89 -14.40
C ILE A 460 19.36 47.21 -15.07
N GLU A 461 20.35 48.02 -15.45
CA GLU A 461 20.13 49.32 -16.09
C GLU A 461 19.38 49.19 -17.42
N ASP A 462 19.78 48.22 -18.26
CA ASP A 462 19.15 47.95 -19.54
C ASP A 462 17.70 47.46 -19.39
N ALA A 463 17.44 46.61 -18.39
CA ALA A 463 16.10 46.12 -18.10
C ALA A 463 15.16 47.28 -17.71
N ILE A 464 15.62 48.20 -16.87
CA ILE A 464 14.86 49.39 -16.44
C ILE A 464 14.65 50.34 -17.63
N ALA A 465 15.68 50.57 -18.46
CA ALA A 465 15.57 51.43 -19.63
C ALA A 465 14.57 50.88 -20.66
N LEU A 466 14.59 49.56 -20.91
CA LEU A 466 13.63 48.91 -21.79
C LEU A 466 12.21 48.95 -21.22
N TRP A 467 12.06 48.72 -19.91
CA TRP A 467 10.77 48.79 -19.25
C TRP A 467 10.15 50.19 -19.32
N ASN A 468 10.95 51.23 -19.11
CA ASN A 468 10.49 52.62 -19.24
C ASN A 468 10.03 52.94 -20.66
N LYS A 469 10.75 52.45 -21.69
CA LYS A 469 10.32 52.58 -23.10
C LYS A 469 9.01 51.84 -23.38
N LEU A 470 8.89 50.60 -22.91
CA LEU A 470 7.66 49.80 -23.08
C LEU A 470 6.47 50.42 -22.34
N LYS A 471 6.70 51.03 -21.17
CA LYS A 471 5.69 51.75 -20.43
C LYS A 471 5.23 53.01 -21.16
N HIS A 472 6.15 53.78 -21.73
CA HIS A 472 5.81 54.96 -22.53
C HIS A 472 5.02 54.57 -23.79
N ASN A 473 5.46 53.55 -24.53
CA ASN A 473 4.73 53.06 -25.70
C ASN A 473 3.33 52.54 -25.31
N LYS A 474 3.22 51.80 -24.20
CA LYS A 474 1.92 51.37 -23.68
C LYS A 474 1.05 52.53 -23.22
N ASP A 475 1.61 53.58 -22.62
CA ASP A 475 0.88 54.77 -22.18
C ASP A 475 0.46 55.67 -23.36
N ASP A 476 1.18 55.61 -24.49
CA ASP A 476 0.81 56.24 -25.77
C ASP A 476 -0.26 55.45 -26.52
N GLU A 477 -0.21 54.11 -26.48
CA GLU A 477 -1.24 53.21 -27.02
C GLU A 477 -2.49 53.13 -26.11
N ARG A 478 -2.34 53.48 -24.83
CA ARG A 478 -3.43 53.47 -23.86
C ARG A 478 -4.35 54.64 -24.15
N TRP A 479 -5.46 54.34 -24.79
CA TRP A 479 -6.58 55.26 -24.99
C TRP A 479 -6.91 56.00 -23.68
N LYS A 480 -6.66 57.32 -23.66
CA LYS A 480 -6.93 58.21 -22.51
C LYS A 480 -8.36 58.75 -22.64
N PRO A 481 -9.28 58.40 -21.73
CA PRO A 481 -10.68 58.86 -21.79
C PRO A 481 -10.83 60.38 -21.58
N ASP A 482 -9.83 61.04 -21.00
CA ASP A 482 -9.90 62.46 -20.60
C ASP A 482 -9.61 63.45 -21.73
N MET A 483 -9.26 62.98 -22.94
CA MET A 483 -9.08 63.86 -24.11
C MET A 483 -10.36 64.09 -24.94
N GLU A 484 -11.46 63.43 -24.59
CA GLU A 484 -12.81 63.78 -25.05
C GLU A 484 -13.80 63.65 -23.88
N VAL A 485 -13.85 64.66 -23.02
CA VAL A 485 -14.89 64.74 -21.98
C VAL A 485 -16.22 65.15 -22.64
N GLY A 486 -16.88 64.19 -23.28
CA GLY A 486 -18.32 64.19 -23.50
C GLY A 486 -19.02 63.75 -22.21
N THR A 487 -19.40 64.72 -21.40
CA THR A 487 -20.06 64.57 -20.09
C THR A 487 -21.28 63.62 -20.12
N TYR A 488 -21.28 62.53 -19.34
CA TYR A 488 -22.50 61.76 -19.02
C TYR A 488 -22.74 61.73 -17.50
N ILE A 489 -23.89 62.24 -17.08
CA ILE A 489 -24.35 62.27 -15.68
C ILE A 489 -25.33 61.11 -15.47
N GLY A 490 -25.09 60.28 -14.44
CA GLY A 490 -26.02 59.21 -14.05
C GLY A 490 -27.15 59.73 -13.16
N LEU A 491 -28.40 59.41 -13.52
CA LEU A 491 -29.58 59.51 -12.64
C LEU A 491 -30.18 58.12 -12.44
N THR A 492 -30.53 57.79 -11.20
CA THR A 492 -31.18 56.52 -10.84
C THR A 492 -32.62 56.79 -10.42
N CYS A 493 -33.56 55.98 -10.93
CA CYS A 493 -34.93 55.88 -10.40
C CYS A 493 -35.39 54.41 -10.48
N TYR A 494 -36.28 54.05 -9.56
CA TYR A 494 -36.73 52.71 -9.17
C TYR A 494 -36.88 51.68 -10.31
N ASP A 495 -36.24 50.53 -10.09
CA ASP A 495 -36.56 49.21 -10.66
C ASP A 495 -36.57 49.04 -12.19
N LYS A 496 -35.50 49.49 -12.89
CA LYS A 496 -34.86 48.80 -14.04
C LYS A 496 -33.62 49.57 -14.52
N ARG A 497 -32.43 48.95 -14.56
CA ARG A 497 -31.25 49.49 -15.26
C ARG A 497 -31.35 49.20 -16.76
N ILE A 498 -31.47 50.23 -17.59
CA ILE A 498 -31.21 50.16 -19.04
C ILE A 498 -29.86 50.88 -19.26
N LEU A 499 -28.87 50.17 -19.80
CA LEU A 499 -27.62 50.75 -20.30
C LEU A 499 -27.71 50.78 -21.83
N ILE A 500 -27.75 51.97 -22.43
CA ILE A 500 -27.65 52.18 -23.88
C ILE A 500 -26.23 52.73 -24.14
N ARG A 501 -25.51 52.18 -25.13
CA ARG A 501 -24.23 52.73 -25.63
C ARG A 501 -24.50 54.11 -26.25
N GLY A 502 -23.67 55.09 -25.91
CA GLY A 502 -23.75 56.48 -26.39
C GLY A 502 -23.27 56.72 -27.82
N ASP A 503 -23.23 55.71 -28.70
CA ASP A 503 -22.82 55.90 -30.11
C ASP A 503 -24.00 55.94 -31.10
N ASP A 504 -25.25 55.84 -30.66
CA ASP A 504 -26.43 56.00 -31.54
C ASP A 504 -27.31 57.22 -31.17
N PHE A 505 -26.79 58.20 -30.41
CA PHE A 505 -27.58 59.39 -30.05
C PHE A 505 -27.51 60.54 -31.07
N PHE A 506 -26.81 60.33 -32.20
CA PHE A 506 -26.85 61.24 -33.35
C PHE A 506 -27.61 60.72 -34.58
N ASP A 507 -28.28 59.57 -34.49
CA ASP A 507 -29.25 59.13 -35.52
C ASP A 507 -30.70 59.06 -35.02
N ILE A 508 -30.96 59.33 -33.73
CA ILE A 508 -32.33 59.34 -33.19
C ILE A 508 -33.08 60.62 -33.58
N ASN A 509 -32.43 61.78 -33.63
CA ASN A 509 -33.10 63.00 -34.12
C ASN A 509 -33.39 62.95 -35.63
N ALA A 510 -32.55 62.25 -36.42
CA ALA A 510 -32.80 62.01 -37.83
C ALA A 510 -33.90 60.95 -38.05
N MET A 511 -33.93 59.87 -37.24
CA MET A 511 -35.02 58.89 -37.24
C MET A 511 -36.36 59.48 -36.79
N ILE A 512 -36.37 60.35 -35.79
CA ILE A 512 -37.61 60.97 -35.27
C ILE A 512 -38.15 62.02 -36.25
N LEU A 513 -37.29 62.81 -36.91
CA LEU A 513 -37.72 63.74 -37.97
C LEU A 513 -38.22 63.02 -39.23
N ASN A 514 -37.65 61.86 -39.58
CA ASN A 514 -38.17 61.03 -40.67
C ASN A 514 -39.48 60.31 -40.30
N ALA A 515 -39.60 59.81 -39.07
CA ALA A 515 -40.82 59.15 -38.59
C ALA A 515 -41.99 60.12 -38.37
N LEU A 516 -41.73 61.39 -38.02
CA LEU A 516 -42.78 62.41 -37.87
C LEU A 516 -43.25 63.01 -39.19
N ASN A 517 -42.52 62.82 -40.30
CA ASN A 517 -42.94 63.25 -41.64
C ASN A 517 -43.84 62.24 -42.37
N GLU A 518 -43.98 61.01 -41.86
CA GLU A 518 -44.82 59.96 -42.46
C GLU A 518 -46.15 59.69 -41.70
N PHE A 519 -46.48 60.49 -40.68
CA PHE A 519 -47.70 60.29 -39.89
C PHE A 519 -48.79 61.33 -40.14
N ASP A 520 -49.91 60.85 -40.67
CA ASP A 520 -51.14 61.58 -40.96
C ASP A 520 -51.91 61.89 -39.65
N PHE A 521 -52.27 63.15 -39.42
CA PHE A 521 -52.69 63.68 -38.11
C PHE A 521 -54.20 63.64 -37.82
N ASP A 522 -55.00 62.93 -38.62
CA ASP A 522 -56.45 62.86 -38.43
C ASP A 522 -56.95 61.73 -37.49
N ASN A 523 -56.05 61.07 -36.75
CA ASN A 523 -56.42 59.96 -35.84
C ASN A 523 -56.04 60.25 -34.37
N VAL A 524 -57.06 60.41 -33.51
CA VAL A 524 -56.95 60.86 -32.10
C VAL A 524 -56.11 59.92 -31.22
N TYR A 525 -55.92 58.65 -31.61
CA TYR A 525 -55.08 57.71 -30.86
C TYR A 525 -53.57 58.01 -30.95
N ASN A 526 -53.09 58.75 -31.95
CA ASN A 526 -51.68 59.13 -32.07
C ASN A 526 -51.30 60.39 -31.27
N ILE A 527 -52.29 61.19 -30.86
CA ILE A 527 -52.06 62.43 -30.09
C ILE A 527 -51.69 62.13 -28.64
N TYR A 528 -52.29 61.09 -28.04
CA TYR A 528 -51.97 60.66 -26.67
C TYR A 528 -50.55 60.09 -26.54
N TRP A 529 -50.08 59.37 -27.55
CA TRP A 529 -48.71 58.84 -27.58
C TRP A 529 -47.67 59.93 -27.78
N CYS A 530 -47.96 60.95 -28.60
CA CYS A 530 -47.09 62.12 -28.75
C CYS A 530 -47.00 62.96 -27.47
N ALA A 531 -48.11 63.13 -26.75
CA ALA A 531 -48.14 63.87 -25.48
C ALA A 531 -47.35 63.17 -24.35
N LEU A 532 -47.37 61.84 -24.32
CA LEU A 532 -46.57 61.04 -23.38
C LEU A 532 -45.07 61.11 -23.67
N LEU A 533 -44.70 61.20 -24.97
CA LEU A 533 -43.31 61.31 -25.40
C LEU A 533 -42.71 62.69 -25.10
N ILE A 534 -43.49 63.76 -25.30
CA ILE A 534 -43.06 65.15 -25.08
C ILE A 534 -42.90 65.46 -23.58
N THR A 535 -43.76 64.91 -22.73
CA THR A 535 -43.65 65.08 -21.27
C THR A 535 -42.41 64.38 -20.71
N LEU A 536 -42.06 63.21 -21.23
CA LEU A 536 -40.83 62.49 -20.86
C LEU A 536 -39.56 63.26 -21.26
N LEU A 537 -39.59 63.96 -22.39
CA LEU A 537 -38.47 64.77 -22.89
C LEU A 537 -38.25 66.08 -22.09
N HIS A 538 -39.32 66.67 -21.56
CA HIS A 538 -39.25 67.95 -20.85
C HIS A 538 -38.68 67.81 -19.42
N GLU A 539 -38.85 66.64 -18.79
CA GLU A 539 -38.29 66.34 -17.45
C GLU A 539 -36.76 66.14 -17.51
N ILE A 540 -36.25 65.57 -18.61
CA ILE A 540 -34.83 65.25 -18.82
C ILE A 540 -33.99 66.53 -18.99
N LEU A 541 -34.55 67.57 -19.63
CA LEU A 541 -33.83 68.81 -19.92
C LEU A 541 -33.61 69.72 -18.70
N ARG A 542 -34.27 69.49 -17.56
CA ARG A 542 -34.24 70.40 -16.39
C ARG A 542 -33.03 70.24 -15.45
N CYS A 543 -32.28 69.13 -15.52
CA CYS A 543 -31.32 68.77 -14.46
C CYS A 543 -29.85 69.15 -14.70
N HIS A 544 -29.52 69.98 -15.70
CA HIS A 544 -28.14 70.12 -16.21
C HIS A 544 -27.40 71.47 -15.98
N ILE A 545 -27.67 72.25 -14.91
CA ILE A 545 -26.96 73.52 -14.66
C ILE A 545 -26.63 73.76 -13.15
N THR A 546 -25.35 73.61 -12.73
CA THR A 546 -24.51 74.49 -11.83
C THR A 546 -23.34 73.75 -11.10
N PRO A 547 -22.22 74.43 -10.70
CA PRO A 547 -20.88 73.81 -10.53
C PRO A 547 -20.18 73.91 -9.14
N ASN A 548 -19.14 73.06 -8.95
CA ASN A 548 -17.89 73.13 -8.13
C ASN A 548 -17.89 73.34 -6.58
N ALA A 549 -17.11 72.51 -5.85
CA ALA A 549 -15.80 72.85 -5.21
C ALA A 549 -15.40 71.98 -3.96
N ASP A 550 -14.12 71.57 -3.96
CA ASP A 550 -13.11 71.51 -2.86
C ASP A 550 -13.11 70.53 -1.66
N ASN A 551 -12.00 69.75 -1.64
CA ASN A 551 -10.98 69.52 -0.60
C ASN A 551 -11.20 68.77 0.74
N MET A 552 -10.28 67.79 0.91
CA MET A 552 -9.45 67.42 2.07
C MET A 552 -10.05 66.91 3.40
N LEU A 553 -9.58 65.69 3.71
CA LEU A 553 -9.05 65.16 4.98
C LEU A 553 -9.95 65.04 6.24
N HIS A 554 -9.77 63.86 6.85
CA HIS A 554 -10.09 63.42 8.21
C HIS A 554 -11.53 62.95 8.54
N SER A 555 -11.60 61.63 8.69
CA SER A 555 -12.45 60.85 9.62
C SER A 555 -12.37 61.38 11.07
N PRO A 556 -13.17 60.91 12.08
CA PRO A 556 -13.90 59.63 12.17
C PRO A 556 -15.28 59.70 12.88
N GLY A 557 -16.03 58.58 12.90
CA GLY A 557 -17.20 58.49 13.78
C GLY A 557 -18.21 57.41 13.41
N TYR A 558 -17.97 56.21 13.94
CA TYR A 558 -18.92 55.17 14.33
C TYR A 558 -20.42 55.47 14.19
N SER A 559 -21.18 54.56 13.58
CA SER A 559 -21.95 53.55 14.33
C SER A 559 -22.91 52.78 13.42
N CYS A 560 -22.78 51.45 13.48
CA CYS A 560 -23.83 50.45 13.25
C CYS A 560 -25.16 50.87 13.92
N PRO A 561 -26.36 50.38 13.52
CA PRO A 561 -26.74 48.99 13.82
C PRO A 561 -27.50 48.26 12.68
N VAL A 562 -27.23 46.97 12.45
CA VAL A 562 -27.99 45.81 12.99
C VAL A 562 -29.43 45.79 12.45
N ARG A 563 -29.94 44.76 11.75
CA ARG A 563 -29.93 43.34 12.11
C ARG A 563 -30.39 42.48 10.93
N THR A 564 -29.61 41.41 10.69
CA THR A 564 -30.02 40.02 10.46
C THR A 564 -30.96 39.64 9.31
N GLY A 565 -30.46 38.70 8.50
CA GLY A 565 -31.26 37.66 7.89
C GLY A 565 -30.44 36.77 6.96
N ARG A 566 -30.02 35.61 7.48
CA ARG A 566 -29.78 34.30 6.84
C ARG A 566 -29.73 34.18 5.31
N ASN A 567 -28.74 33.38 4.88
CA ASN A 567 -28.82 32.17 4.03
C ASN A 567 -29.88 32.14 2.92
N GLU A 568 -29.62 31.74 1.68
CA GLU A 568 -28.47 31.11 1.02
C GLU A 568 -28.95 30.79 -0.42
N PHE A 569 -28.02 30.42 -1.30
CA PHE A 569 -28.19 29.58 -2.49
C PHE A 569 -28.78 30.19 -3.79
N ASN A 570 -27.82 30.49 -4.69
CA ASN A 570 -27.65 29.93 -6.04
C ASN A 570 -28.71 30.19 -7.13
N LEU A 571 -28.24 30.68 -8.29
CA LEU A 571 -28.69 30.08 -9.56
C LEU A 571 -28.29 28.59 -9.50
N CYS A 572 -29.26 27.70 -9.27
CA CYS A 572 -30.12 27.06 -10.27
C CYS A 572 -29.28 26.05 -11.07
N VAL A 573 -29.48 24.74 -10.88
CA VAL A 573 -30.65 24.00 -11.37
C VAL A 573 -31.13 22.90 -10.39
N GLN A 574 -32.43 22.99 -10.07
CA GLN A 574 -33.45 21.94 -9.82
C GLN A 574 -33.45 20.98 -8.59
N ASN A 575 -34.59 21.07 -7.87
CA ASN A 575 -35.46 19.99 -7.33
C ASN A 575 -34.96 19.17 -6.11
N ASP A 576 -35.70 18.89 -5.02
CA ASP A 576 -37.07 19.20 -4.59
C ASP A 576 -37.30 18.68 -3.13
N ILE A 577 -38.32 19.23 -2.43
CA ILE A 577 -39.19 18.59 -1.39
C ILE A 577 -38.84 18.66 0.14
N LYS A 578 -39.58 19.59 0.81
CA LYS A 578 -40.42 19.50 2.06
C LYS A 578 -39.84 19.53 3.51
N SER A 579 -40.21 20.63 4.19
CA SER A 579 -41.00 20.70 5.47
C SER A 579 -40.32 20.25 6.79
N ASN A 580 -40.56 20.73 8.02
CA ASN A 580 -41.34 21.78 8.68
C ASN A 580 -40.98 21.74 10.20
N LYS A 581 -41.10 22.86 10.93
CA LYS A 581 -41.35 22.98 12.40
C LYS A 581 -40.26 22.54 13.42
N GLN A 582 -40.11 23.08 14.63
CA GLN A 582 -40.49 24.32 15.32
C GLN A 582 -39.92 24.24 16.76
N ASN A 583 -39.32 25.34 17.23
CA ASN A 583 -39.37 25.92 18.61
C ASN A 583 -38.81 25.23 19.89
N ARG A 584 -38.05 26.09 20.61
CA ARG A 584 -38.08 26.43 22.07
C ARG A 584 -37.51 25.42 23.08
N ILE A 585 -36.95 25.77 24.25
CA ILE A 585 -36.41 26.95 24.98
C ILE A 585 -36.03 26.38 26.40
N ASP A 586 -35.19 27.10 27.16
CA ASP A 586 -34.98 27.10 28.64
C ASP A 586 -33.84 26.28 29.32
N MET A 587 -33.13 26.99 30.23
CA MET A 587 -32.10 26.58 31.21
C MET A 587 -32.72 25.85 32.45
N PRO A 588 -32.10 25.67 33.66
CA PRO A 588 -30.71 25.81 34.19
C PRO A 588 -30.23 24.70 35.20
N SER A 589 -29.04 24.93 35.82
CA SER A 589 -28.63 24.58 37.21
C SER A 589 -27.82 23.30 37.51
N LYS A 590 -26.67 23.44 38.21
CA LYS A 590 -26.49 23.14 39.65
C LYS A 590 -25.05 23.36 40.19
N HIS A 591 -24.98 24.10 41.30
CA HIS A 591 -23.98 24.16 42.39
C HIS A 591 -23.94 22.82 43.20
N ASN A 592 -23.04 22.47 44.15
CA ASN A 592 -21.83 22.97 44.84
C ASN A 592 -21.24 21.74 45.61
N PHE A 593 -19.94 21.68 45.96
CA PHE A 593 -19.30 21.91 47.29
C PHE A 593 -18.26 20.77 47.46
N HIS A 594 -17.08 20.86 48.10
CA HIS A 594 -16.51 21.78 49.10
C HIS A 594 -14.97 21.53 49.13
N ASP A 595 -14.18 22.61 49.31
CA ASP A 595 -13.11 22.82 50.30
C ASP A 595 -11.95 21.80 50.43
N ASN A 596 -10.68 22.16 50.60
CA ASN A 596 -10.14 23.33 51.33
C ASN A 596 -8.62 23.49 51.13
N ASN A 597 -8.17 24.69 51.51
CA ASN A 597 -6.81 25.15 51.87
C ASN A 597 -5.95 25.65 50.71
N ASP A 598 -5.86 26.98 50.54
CA ASP A 598 -5.03 27.93 51.34
C ASP A 598 -3.57 27.68 51.00
N ASP A 599 -2.70 28.62 50.70
CA ASP A 599 -2.62 30.08 50.68
C ASP A 599 -1.19 30.25 50.11
N GLU A 600 -0.71 31.30 49.48
CA GLU A 600 -1.10 32.66 49.23
C GLU A 600 0.00 33.16 48.29
N ASN A 601 -0.34 34.13 47.43
CA ASN A 601 0.51 35.26 47.07
C ASN A 601 1.87 35.01 46.38
N CYS A 602 2.26 35.75 45.35
CA CYS A 602 1.60 36.73 44.49
C CYS A 602 2.69 37.15 43.50
N ILE A 603 2.24 37.63 42.34
CA ILE A 603 2.82 38.78 41.64
C ILE A 603 4.06 38.55 40.74
N THR A 604 3.72 38.69 39.45
CA THR A 604 4.43 39.31 38.32
C THR A 604 5.49 38.51 37.55
N ARG A 605 5.22 38.21 36.27
CA ARG A 605 5.36 39.07 35.07
C ARG A 605 6.84 39.45 34.83
N ILE A 606 7.48 38.84 33.83
CA ILE A 606 7.83 39.48 32.54
C ILE A 606 8.71 38.55 31.70
N THR A 607 8.38 38.62 30.42
CA THR A 607 8.90 38.08 29.18
C THR A 607 10.37 38.36 28.82
N MET A 608 10.86 37.47 27.96
CA MET A 608 11.86 37.64 26.87
C MET A 608 13.37 37.70 27.22
N GLY A 609 14.05 36.59 26.91
CA GLY A 609 14.91 36.45 25.73
C GLY A 609 16.19 37.29 25.67
N LYS A 610 17.35 36.60 25.52
CA LYS A 610 18.18 36.59 24.30
C LYS A 610 19.62 36.09 24.56
N TYR A 611 20.04 35.15 23.70
CA TYR A 611 21.33 35.02 22.98
C TYR A 611 22.66 34.66 23.69
N PHE A 612 23.17 33.50 23.24
CA PHE A 612 24.51 33.19 22.67
C PHE A 612 25.79 33.03 23.54
N LEU A 613 26.50 31.94 23.20
CA LEU A 613 27.95 31.64 23.28
C LEU A 613 28.52 31.39 24.69
N SER A 614 29.51 30.55 24.93
CA SER A 614 30.19 29.45 24.23
C SER A 614 31.27 28.95 25.22
N ASP A 615 31.75 27.73 24.99
CA ASP A 615 33.08 27.23 25.35
C ASP A 615 33.36 26.60 26.74
N ARG A 616 33.62 25.28 26.62
CA ARG A 616 34.81 24.53 27.07
C ARG A 616 34.93 24.10 28.53
N GLY A 617 34.93 22.78 28.69
CA GLY A 617 35.67 22.08 29.72
C GLY A 617 35.85 20.62 29.34
N ASN A 618 36.90 20.29 28.58
CA ASN A 618 37.38 18.90 28.48
C ASN A 618 38.89 18.85 28.68
N THR A 619 39.23 18.03 29.66
CA THR A 619 40.50 17.90 30.36
C THR A 619 41.48 17.03 29.58
N VAL A 620 42.74 17.44 29.59
CA VAL A 620 43.85 16.82 28.88
C VAL A 620 44.71 15.99 29.85
N ILE A 621 44.78 14.68 29.55
CA ILE A 621 45.96 13.80 29.39
C ILE A 621 46.89 13.52 30.59
N SER A 622 47.27 12.23 30.69
CA SER A 622 48.65 11.70 30.89
C SER A 622 48.72 10.71 32.06
N GLN A 623 49.32 9.51 32.04
CA GLN A 623 50.11 8.73 31.09
C GLN A 623 50.36 7.36 31.77
N LYS A 624 50.10 6.24 31.08
CA LYS A 624 51.00 5.11 30.78
C LYS A 624 50.22 3.87 30.37
#